data_AF-A0A2E5IH25-F1
#
_entry.id   AF-A0A2E5IH25-F1
#
_cell.length_a   1.000
_cell.length_b   1.000
_cell.length_c   1.000
_cell.angle_alpha   90.00
_cell.angle_beta   90.00
_cell.angle_gamma   90.00
#
_symmetry.space_group_name_H-M   'P 1'
#
loop_
_entity.id
_entity.type
_entity.pdbx_description
1 polymer ?
#
loop_
_entity_poly.entity_id
_entity_poly.type
_entity_poly.pdbx_seq_one_letter_code
_entity_poly.pdbx_strand_id
1 'polypeptide(L)' 'MPRMVCIDCGAVEYEADTLHAMLVKMMPHYLAHHHDVIAGEAPQPRETWMARFTAAYREAEAEEARV' A
#
# COMPACT_ATOMS: atom_id res chain seq x y z
N MET A 1 -6.98 -0.85 14.19
CA MET A 1 -5.89 -1.18 13.27
C MET A 1 -6.29 -0.71 11.88
N PRO A 2 -5.47 0.09 11.18
CA PRO A 2 -5.83 0.63 9.88
C PRO A 2 -6.00 -0.49 8.87
N ARG A 3 -7.07 -0.42 8.08
CA ARG A 3 -7.37 -1.37 7.01
C ARG A 3 -7.11 -0.72 5.66
N MET A 4 -6.35 -1.40 4.80
CA MET A 4 -5.96 -0.88 3.51
C MET A 4 -6.08 -1.95 2.43
N VAL A 5 -6.69 -1.56 1.31
CA VAL A 5 -6.73 -2.35 0.07
C VAL A 5 -5.53 -2.03 -0.82
N CYS A 6 -5.13 -2.97 -1.66
CA CYS A 6 -4.11 -2.70 -2.68
C CYS A 6 -4.56 -1.51 -3.56
N ILE A 7 -3.73 -0.47 -3.66
CA ILE A 7 -4.09 0.78 -4.35
C ILE A 7 -4.06 0.68 -5.88
N ASP A 8 -3.49 -0.40 -6.43
CA ASP A 8 -3.36 -0.58 -7.88
C ASP A 8 -4.37 -1.59 -8.45
N CYS A 9 -4.91 -2.52 -7.65
CA CYS A 9 -5.91 -3.49 -8.12
C CYS A 9 -7.09 -3.76 -7.19
N GLY A 10 -7.03 -3.35 -5.91
CA GLY A 10 -8.08 -3.64 -4.93
C GLY A 10 -8.30 -5.13 -4.61
N ALA A 11 -7.46 -6.05 -5.13
CA ALA A 11 -7.69 -7.49 -5.03
C ALA A 11 -7.37 -8.09 -3.66
N VAL A 12 -6.56 -7.40 -2.84
CA VAL A 12 -6.19 -7.82 -1.50
C VAL A 12 -6.44 -6.69 -0.50
N GLU A 13 -6.75 -7.09 0.73
CA GLU A 13 -6.98 -6.21 1.87
C GLU A 13 -6.18 -6.73 3.07
N TYR A 14 -5.55 -5.82 3.80
CA TYR A 14 -4.83 -6.13 5.03
C TYR A 14 -5.12 -5.12 6.12
N GLU A 15 -4.90 -5.53 7.35
CA GLU A 15 -4.89 -4.68 8.54
C GLU A 15 -3.50 -4.65 9.15
N ALA A 16 -3.02 -3.51 9.61
CA ALA A 16 -1.75 -3.43 10.34
C ALA A 16 -1.62 -2.12 11.13
N ASP A 17 -1.11 -2.21 12.35
CA ASP A 17 -0.97 -1.07 13.28
C ASP A 17 0.08 -0.02 12.88
N THR A 18 0.96 -0.37 11.94
CA THR A 18 2.02 0.55 11.48
C THR A 18 2.16 0.48 9.97
N LEU A 19 2.59 1.60 9.38
CA LEU A 19 2.90 1.69 7.95
C LEU A 19 3.89 0.60 7.51
N HIS A 20 4.91 0.34 8.33
CA HIS A 20 5.91 -0.69 8.05
C HIS A 20 5.30 -2.09 8.03
N ALA A 21 4.45 -2.42 9.01
CA ALA A 21 3.76 -3.70 9.05
C ALA A 21 2.79 -3.86 7.86
N MET A 22 2.09 -2.79 7.47
CA MET A 22 1.25 -2.80 6.27
C MET A 22 2.07 -3.06 5.00
N LEU A 23 3.21 -2.37 4.87
CA LEU A 23 4.14 -2.56 3.75
C LEU A 23 4.60 -4.02 3.67
N VAL A 24 5.09 -4.60 4.77
CA VAL A 24 5.54 -6.00 4.80
C VAL A 24 4.44 -6.97 4.37
N LYS A 25 3.18 -6.73 4.77
CA LYS A 25 2.04 -7.57 4.37
C LYS A 25 1.69 -7.42 2.89
N MET A 26 1.78 -6.21 2.35
CA MET A 26 1.39 -5.90 0.96
C MET A 26 2.49 -6.25 -0.06
N MET A 27 3.76 -6.18 0.32
CA MET A 27 4.90 -6.38 -0.59
C MET A 27 4.89 -7.72 -1.34
N PRO A 28 4.55 -8.88 -0.75
CA PRO A 28 4.46 -10.14 -1.49
C PRO A 28 3.46 -10.07 -2.66
N HIS A 29 2.32 -9.42 -2.47
CA HIS A 29 1.33 -9.21 -3.53
C HIS A 29 1.91 -8.30 -4.63
N TYR A 30 2.57 -7.20 -4.25
CA TYR A 30 3.21 -6.30 -5.21
C TYR A 30 4.31 -6.98 -6.01
N LEU A 31 5.15 -7.80 -5.38
CA LEU A 31 6.21 -8.54 -6.10
C LEU A 31 5.64 -9.59 -7.07
N ALA A 32 4.47 -10.16 -6.77
CA ALA A 32 3.83 -11.16 -7.62
C ALA A 32 2.99 -10.57 -8.76
N HIS A 33 2.30 -9.46 -8.53
CA HIS A 33 1.26 -8.94 -9.43
C HIS A 33 1.51 -7.51 -9.93
N HIS A 34 2.39 -6.75 -9.29
CA HIS A 34 2.71 -5.36 -9.59
C HIS A 34 4.22 -5.13 -9.58
N HIS A 35 4.97 -6.11 -10.08
CA HIS A 35 6.43 -6.07 -10.10
C HIS A 35 6.94 -4.86 -10.88
N ASP A 36 6.24 -4.49 -11.96
CA ASP A 36 6.48 -3.31 -12.78
C ASP A 36 6.47 -2.02 -11.96
N VAL A 37 5.53 -1.89 -11.02
CA VAL A 37 5.39 -0.74 -10.12
C VAL A 37 6.57 -0.65 -9.13
N ILE A 38 7.03 -1.79 -8.61
CA ILE A 38 8.12 -1.84 -7.62
C ILE A 38 9.50 -1.77 -8.28
N ALA A 39 9.68 -2.38 -9.45
CA ALA A 39 10.94 -2.39 -10.20
C ALA A 39 11.24 -1.04 -10.86
N GLY A 40 10.28 -0.11 -10.88
CA GLY A 40 10.42 1.17 -11.56
C GLY A 40 10.37 1.06 -13.09
N GLU A 41 9.84 -0.06 -13.58
CA GLU A 41 9.56 -0.29 -15.00
C GLU A 41 8.22 0.35 -15.41
N ALA A 42 7.37 0.64 -14.42
CA ALA A 42 6.16 1.42 -14.61
C ALA A 42 6.48 2.87 -15.01
N PRO A 43 5.59 3.53 -15.79
CA PRO A 43 5.77 4.94 -16.19
C PRO A 43 5.85 5.92 -14.99
N GLN A 44 5.45 5.47 -13.80
CA GLN A 44 5.50 6.25 -12.57
C GLN A 44 6.72 5.82 -11.73
N PRO A 45 7.55 6.77 -11.26
CA PRO A 45 8.70 6.46 -10.42
C PRO A 45 8.33 5.65 -9.17
N ARG A 46 9.21 4.74 -8.74
CA ARG A 46 9.07 4.01 -7.47
C ARG A 46 8.88 4.93 -6.26
N GLU A 47 9.53 6.10 -6.27
CA GLU A 47 9.34 7.15 -5.25
C GLU A 47 7.90 7.67 -5.21
N THR A 48 7.24 7.75 -6.37
CA THR A 48 5.83 8.13 -6.48
C THR A 48 4.91 7.05 -5.92
N TRP A 49 5.22 5.77 -6.12
CA TRP A 49 4.46 4.69 -5.49
C TRP A 49 4.54 4.73 -3.97
N MET A 50 5.74 4.89 -3.40
CA MET A 50 5.91 4.96 -1.93
C MET A 50 5.15 6.14 -1.32
N ALA A 51 5.11 7.28 -2.01
CA ALA A 51 4.33 8.44 -1.60
C ALA A 51 2.82 8.15 -1.63
N ARG A 52 2.31 7.54 -2.72
CA ARG A 52 0.90 7.11 -2.84
C ARG A 52 0.52 6.10 -1.75
N PHE A 53 1.38 5.12 -1.51
CA PHE A 53 1.17 4.08 -0.49
C PHE A 53 1.10 4.69 0.92
N THR A 54 2.03 5.60 1.24
CA THR A 54 2.05 6.29 2.54
C THR A 54 0.80 7.16 2.73
N ALA A 55 0.36 7.86 1.69
CA ALA A 55 -0.85 8.68 1.75
C ALA A 55 -2.09 7.82 2.00
N ALA A 56 -2.24 6.71 1.29
CA ALA A 56 -3.36 5.79 1.46
C ALA A 56 -3.39 5.16 2.87
N TYR A 57 -2.23 4.81 3.42
CA TYR A 57 -2.16 4.32 4.80
C TYR A 57 -2.56 5.38 5.83
N ARG A 58 -2.11 6.63 5.65
CA ARG A 58 -2.51 7.76 6.54
C ARG A 58 -4.01 8.04 6.47
N GLU A 59 -4.62 7.88 5.30
CA GLU A 59 -6.07 7.99 5.14
C GLU A 59 -6.79 6.87 5.89
N ALA A 60 -6.33 5.63 5.77
CA ALA A 60 -6.85 4.49 6.52
C ALA A 60 -6.68 4.67 8.04
N GLU A 61 -5.55 5.20 8.50
CA GLU A 61 -5.33 5.57 9.90
C GLU A 61 -6.32 6.62 10.40
N ALA A 62 -6.54 7.67 9.60
CA ALA A 62 -7.48 8.73 9.94
C ALA A 62 -8.93 8.24 9.96
N GLU A 63 -9.28 7.32 9.06
CA GLU A 63 -10.62 6.74 9.02
C GLU A 63 -10.86 5.80 10.20
N GLU A 64 -9.89 4.96 10.56
CA GLU A 64 -9.99 4.14 11.76
C GLU A 64 -10.18 4.99 13.02
N ALA A 65 -9.45 6.11 13.15
CA ALA A 65 -9.57 7.00 14.30
C ALA A 65 -10.93 7.70 14.43
N ARG A 66 -11.79 7.64 13.40
CA ARG A 66 -13.15 8.20 13.42
C ARG A 66 -14.23 7.19 13.84
N VAL A 67 -13.90 5.90 13.87
CA VAL A 67 -14.80 4.78 14.18
C VAL A 67 -14.68 4.40 15.65
#